data_AF-A0A1Q5UKC8-F1
#
_entry.id   AF-A0A1Q5UKC8-F1
#
_cell.length_a   1.000
_cell.length_b   1.000
_cell.length_c   1.000
_cell.angle_alpha   90.00
_cell.angle_beta   90.00
_cell.angle_gamma   90.00
#
_symmetry.space_group_name_H-M   'P 1'
#
loop_
_entity.id
_entity.type
_entity.pdbx_description
1 polymer ?
#
loop_
_entity_poly.entity_id
_entity_poly.type
_entity_poly.pdbx_seq_one_letter_code
_entity_poly.pdbx_strand_id
1 'polypeptide(L)' 'TVDLLTREKSSFQTKLRHVDIHQLWIRQEVQAKRLRIEWIKSAEMLADGLTKRFSAEKHAVFVQQLGMEILPTQ' A
#
# COMPACT_ATOMS: atom_id res chain seq x y z
N THR A 1 -4.99 4.05 9.22
CA THR A 1 -5.77 4.12 7.96
C THR A 1 -6.44 2.81 7.61
N VAL A 2 -5.78 1.65 7.70
CA VAL A 2 -6.42 0.33 7.44
C VAL A 2 -7.73 0.16 8.24
N ASP A 3 -7.72 0.46 9.54
CA ASP A 3 -8.91 0.43 10.40
C ASP A 3 -10.10 1.27 9.92
N LEU A 4 -9.85 2.37 9.20
CA LEU A 4 -10.91 3.22 8.64
C LEU A 4 -11.68 2.48 7.52
N LEU A 5 -10.99 1.57 6.82
CA LEU A 5 -11.52 0.85 5.67
C LEU A 5 -12.21 -0.46 6.08
N THR A 6 -11.79 -1.07 7.19
CA THR A 6 -12.26 -2.39 7.62
C THR A 6 -13.32 -2.39 8.72
N ARG A 7 -13.46 -1.32 9.52
CA ARG A 7 -14.47 -1.26 10.59
C ARG A 7 -15.91 -1.13 10.06
N GLU A 8 -16.84 -1.82 10.74
CA GLU A 8 -18.28 -1.84 10.39
C GLU A 8 -19.08 -0.61 10.87
N LYS A 9 -18.52 0.24 11.75
CA LYS A 9 -19.27 1.38 12.33
C LYS A 9 -19.76 2.36 11.25
N SER A 10 -20.98 2.85 11.42
CA SER A 10 -21.67 3.76 10.49
C SER A 10 -21.24 5.23 10.63
N SER A 11 -20.69 5.64 11.78
CA SER A 11 -20.14 6.99 11.97
C SER A 11 -18.67 6.97 12.34
N PHE A 12 -17.90 7.83 11.67
CA PHE A 12 -16.48 8.04 11.93
C PHE A 12 -16.29 9.44 12.50
N GLN A 13 -16.03 9.55 13.80
CA GLN A 13 -15.46 10.77 14.37
C GLN A 13 -13.95 10.61 14.37
N THR A 14 -13.27 11.31 13.45
CA THR A 14 -11.81 11.27 13.35
C THR A 14 -11.26 12.69 13.33
N LYS A 15 -10.10 12.92 13.95
CA LYS A 15 -9.37 14.20 13.89
C LYS A 15 -8.46 14.29 12.64
N LEU A 16 -8.74 13.50 11.60
CA LEU A 16 -7.92 13.45 10.40
C LEU A 16 -8.08 14.75 9.62
N ARG A 17 -6.96 15.43 9.35
CA ARG A 17 -6.92 16.70 8.59
C ARG A 17 -6.73 16.50 7.09
N HIS A 18 -6.22 15.33 6.69
CA HIS A 18 -5.77 15.07 5.32
C HIS A 18 -6.50 13.89 4.65
N VAL A 19 -7.55 13.37 5.29
CA VAL A 19 -8.35 12.26 4.74
C VAL A 19 -9.81 12.69 4.79
N ASP A 20 -10.42 12.85 3.62
CA ASP A 20 -11.87 13.01 3.54
C ASP A 20 -12.54 11.65 3.78
N ILE A 21 -13.12 11.52 4.96
CA ILE A 21 -13.80 10.30 5.41
C ILE A 21 -15.20 10.14 4.82
N HIS A 22 -15.78 11.20 4.24
CA HIS A 22 -17.13 11.19 3.68
C HIS A 22 -17.16 10.69 2.24
N GLN A 23 -16.04 10.78 1.51
CA GLN A 23 -15.89 10.33 0.12
C GLN A 23 -15.00 9.08 -0.01
N LEU A 24 -15.06 8.18 0.97
CA LEU A 24 -14.17 7.03 1.06
C LEU A 24 -14.60 5.87 0.14
N TRP A 25 -14.54 6.08 -1.18
CA TRP A 25 -14.90 5.06 -2.19
C TRP A 25 -14.14 3.74 -2.00
N ILE A 26 -12.89 3.81 -1.52
CA ILE A 26 -12.06 2.63 -1.21
C ILE A 26 -12.76 1.73 -0.17
N ARG A 27 -13.47 2.29 0.81
CA ARG A 27 -14.21 1.46 1.79
C ARG A 27 -15.35 0.69 1.13
N GLN A 28 -16.03 1.28 0.15
CA GLN A 28 -17.09 0.57 -0.59
C GLN A 28 -16.50 -0.63 -1.34
N GLU A 29 -15.34 -0.47 -1.96
CA GLU A 29 -14.63 -1.56 -2.65
C GLU A 29 -14.19 -2.68 -1.69
N VAL A 30 -13.70 -2.31 -0.51
CA VAL A 30 -13.31 -3.27 0.54
C VAL A 30 -14.52 -4.03 1.08
N GLN A 31 -15.61 -3.32 1.39
CA GLN A 31 -16.86 -3.93 1.88
C GLN A 31 -17.50 -4.84 0.83
N ALA A 32 -17.44 -4.43 -0.45
CA ALA A 32 -17.86 -5.25 -1.57
C ALA A 32 -16.89 -6.40 -1.91
N LYS A 33 -15.81 -6.57 -1.13
CA LYS A 33 -14.76 -7.59 -1.31
C LYS A 33 -14.07 -7.54 -2.68
N ARG A 34 -14.11 -6.38 -3.35
CA ARG A 34 -13.39 -6.13 -4.62
C ARG A 34 -11.93 -5.74 -4.37
N LEU A 35 -11.64 -5.22 -3.18
CA LEU A 35 -10.28 -4.87 -2.75
C LEU A 35 -9.95 -5.56 -1.41
N ARG A 36 -8.84 -6.30 -1.36
CA ARG A 36 -8.26 -6.81 -0.11
C ARG A 36 -7.20 -5.83 0.37
N ILE A 37 -7.27 -5.45 1.64
CA ILE A 37 -6.30 -4.56 2.27
C ILE A 37 -5.57 -5.32 3.36
N GLU A 38 -4.25 -5.26 3.31
CA GLU A 38 -3.37 -5.85 4.31
C GLU A 38 -2.36 -4.81 4.76
N TRP A 39 -2.03 -4.86 6.04
CA TRP A 39 -0.92 -4.07 6.54
C TRP A 39 0.38 -4.81 6.27
N ILE A 40 1.36 -4.10 5.69
CA ILE A 40 2.72 -4.57 5.51
C ILE A 40 3.68 -3.57 6.16
N LYS A 41 4.85 -4.04 6.61
CA LYS A 41 5.86 -3.14 7.18
C LYS A 41 6.35 -2.19 6.09
N SER A 42 6.71 -0.96 6.47
CA SER A 42 7.23 0.03 5.51
C SER A 42 8.48 -0.46 4.76
N ALA A 43 9.31 -1.28 5.40
CA ALA A 43 10.50 -1.88 4.76
C ALA A 43 10.16 -2.91 3.67
N GLU A 44 8.94 -3.45 3.69
CA GLU A 44 8.44 -4.47 2.76
C GLU A 44 7.50 -3.84 1.70
N MET A 45 7.33 -2.51 1.71
CA MET A 45 6.44 -1.79 0.81
C MET A 45 6.98 -1.75 -0.61
N LEU A 46 6.63 -2.76 -1.43
CA LEU A 46 7.06 -2.87 -2.83
C LEU A 46 6.83 -1.58 -3.65
N ALA A 47 5.70 -0.91 -3.41
CA ALA A 47 5.33 0.33 -4.10
C ALA A 47 6.35 1.48 -3.90
N ASP A 48 7.16 1.43 -2.83
CA ASP A 48 8.20 2.43 -2.60
C ASP A 48 9.26 2.40 -3.70
N GLY A 49 9.59 1.23 -4.26
CA GLY A 49 10.56 1.12 -5.35
C GLY A 49 10.09 1.77 -6.65
N LEU A 50 8.77 1.95 -6.81
CA LEU A 50 8.17 2.62 -7.96
C LEU A 50 7.94 4.12 -7.75
N THR A 51 7.97 4.61 -6.51
CA THR A 51 7.54 5.97 -6.16
C THR A 51 8.62 6.82 -5.51
N LYS A 52 9.71 6.22 -5.03
CA LYS A 52 10.78 6.89 -4.31
C LYS A 52 12.13 6.63 -4.97
N ARG A 53 13.08 7.55 -4.75
CA ARG A 53 14.49 7.31 -5.10
C ARG A 53 15.10 6.36 -4.08
N PHE A 54 15.75 5.29 -4.56
CA PHE A 54 16.40 4.28 -3.72
C PHE A 54 17.93 4.39 -3.80
N SER A 55 18.59 3.99 -2.70
CA SER A 55 20.00 3.64 -2.77
C SER A 55 20.17 2.35 -3.58
N ALA A 56 21.38 2.09 -4.07
CA ALA A 56 21.68 0.89 -4.86
C ALA A 56 21.27 -0.41 -4.14
N GLU A 57 21.54 -0.49 -2.83
CA GLU A 57 21.16 -1.63 -1.97
C GLU A 57 19.65 -1.85 -1.93
N LYS A 58 18.87 -0.79 -1.66
CA LYS A 58 17.40 -0.88 -1.63
C LYS A 58 16.81 -1.24 -2.98
N HIS A 59 17.41 -0.74 -4.05
CA HIS A 59 17.02 -1.08 -5.41
C HIS A 59 17.27 -2.56 -5.71
N ALA A 60 18.40 -3.12 -5.29
CA ALA A 60 18.67 -4.55 -5.47
C ALA A 60 17.63 -5.44 -4.76
N VAL A 61 17.26 -5.10 -3.53
CA VAL A 61 16.17 -5.79 -2.79
C VAL A 61 14.84 -5.67 -3.54
N PHE A 62 14.51 -4.47 -4.03
CA PHE A 62 13.28 -4.24 -4.80
C PHE A 62 13.22 -5.10 -6.08
N VAL A 63 14.31 -5.21 -6.83
CA VAL A 63 14.42 -6.04 -8.04
C VAL A 63 14.17 -7.52 -7.69
N GLN A 64 14.73 -8.01 -6.59
CA GLN A 64 14.45 -9.37 -6.10
C GLN A 64 12.98 -9.56 -5.72
N GLN A 65 12.36 -8.58 -5.07
CA GLN A 65 10.93 -8.64 -4.71
C GLN A 65 10.01 -8.67 -5.93
N LEU A 66 10.45 -8.13 -7.08
CA LEU A 66 9.74 -8.24 -8.35
C LEU A 66 9.94 -9.60 -9.04
N GLY A 67 10.78 -10.48 -8.50
CA GLY A 67 11.15 -11.74 -9.14
C GLY A 67 11.95 -11.55 -10.43
N MET A 68 12.64 -10.42 -10.55
CA MET A 68 13.45 -10.10 -11.73
C MET A 68 14.88 -10.61 -11.53
N GLU A 69 15.43 -11.21 -12.58
CA GLU A 69 16.83 -11.68 -12.62
C GLU A 69 17.60 -10.91 -13.69
N ILE A 70 18.86 -10.60 -13.39
CA ILE A 70 19.76 -10.01 -14.37
C ILE A 70 20.16 -11.11 -15.34
N LEU A 71 19.79 -10.94 -16.62
CA LEU A 71 20.27 -11.83 -17.67
C LEU A 71 21.78 -11.68 -17.80
N PRO A 72 22.54 -12.79 -17.85
CA PRO A 72 23.98 -12.73 -18.08
C PRO A 72 24.24 -12.12 -19.45
N THR A 73 25.07 -11.08 -19.47
CA THR A 73 25.57 -10.50 -20.72
C THR A 73 26.55 -11.49 -21.35
N GLN A 74 26.24 -11.96 -22.56
CA GLN A 74 27.13 -12.78 -23.39
C GLN A 74 28.37 -11.99 -23.82
#